data_AF-A0A1H0H1T9-F1
#
_entry.id   AF-A0A1H0H1T9-F1
#
_cell.length_a   1.000
_cell.length_b   1.000
_cell.length_c   1.000
_cell.angle_alpha   90.00
_cell.angle_beta   90.00
_cell.angle_gamma   90.00
#
_symmetry.space_group_name_H-M   'P 1'
#
loop_
_entity.id
_entity.type
_entity.pdbx_description
1 polymer ?
#
loop_
_entity_poly.entity_id
_entity_poly.type
_entity_poly.pdbx_seq_one_letter_code
_entity_poly.pdbx_strand_id
1 'polypeptide(L)'
;MHKWMKLIGLSLLSFSSLAHSAEVFVTYYHNDLLGSPVAATDEWGNILWREHYRPYGERQETPEYRGYGSIGFTGHVQNQTSGLIYAGSRYYDPVLGRFLSVDPKGVNIIEPLTFNRFAYAYDNSYRNVDPDGREVISLDARNNLYLAGLINSRASVVFRFDVNNKLRVVEGSGGSGSNYYSSRLIQAIASDKRISLGVGSYYFAPNGIKYDVDEQAGGGLTYSGFKDGSNVVFISGNANPSLKDENGFSLRDDPADILVHELVGHAVPRIIGGDTGNAVENENKVRAQVVGGGHRMAEPLHFEKVGR
;
A
#
# COMPACT_ATOMS: atom_id res chain seq x y z
N MET A 1 9.12 -83.87 -25.37
CA MET A 1 8.01 -82.94 -25.73
C MET A 1 7.55 -82.13 -24.50
N HIS A 2 8.38 -81.64 -23.57
CA HIS A 2 9.26 -80.46 -23.59
C HIS A 2 8.80 -79.15 -24.27
N LYS A 3 7.49 -78.96 -24.58
CA LYS A 3 7.01 -77.67 -25.16
C LYS A 3 5.84 -76.97 -24.47
N TRP A 4 5.28 -77.53 -23.40
CA TRP A 4 4.05 -76.99 -22.79
C TRP A 4 4.25 -76.23 -21.46
N MET A 5 5.49 -76.02 -21.02
CA MET A 5 5.79 -75.38 -19.71
C MET A 5 6.48 -74.02 -19.84
N LYS A 6 6.25 -73.29 -20.94
CA LYS A 6 6.69 -71.90 -21.15
C LYS A 6 5.56 -70.91 -21.41
N LEU A 7 4.30 -71.33 -21.29
CA LEU A 7 3.14 -70.44 -21.53
C LEU A 7 2.42 -69.96 -20.27
N ILE A 8 2.85 -70.39 -19.06
CA ILE A 8 2.26 -69.91 -17.80
C ILE A 8 3.05 -68.71 -17.23
N GLY A 9 4.27 -68.46 -17.72
CA GLY A 9 5.13 -67.35 -17.26
C GLY A 9 4.94 -66.01 -17.97
N LEU A 10 4.03 -65.92 -18.95
CA LEU A 10 3.87 -64.70 -19.78
C LEU A 10 2.41 -64.24 -19.93
N SER A 11 1.56 -64.55 -18.94
CA SER A 11 0.19 -64.03 -18.85
C SER A 11 -0.07 -63.31 -17.52
N LEU A 12 0.93 -63.17 -16.65
CA LEU A 12 0.88 -62.47 -15.36
C LEU A 12 1.60 -61.11 -15.40
N LEU A 13 1.71 -60.50 -16.59
CA LEU A 13 2.40 -59.23 -16.80
C LEU A 13 1.61 -58.32 -17.75
N SER A 14 0.29 -58.30 -17.63
CA SER A 14 -0.58 -57.51 -18.51
C SER A 14 -1.85 -56.99 -17.83
N PHE A 15 -1.81 -56.71 -16.54
CA PHE A 15 -2.83 -55.95 -15.79
C PHE A 15 -2.08 -55.53 -14.52
N SER A 16 -1.73 -54.28 -14.25
CA SER A 16 -2.32 -53.00 -14.61
C SER A 16 -1.28 -51.94 -14.28
N SER A 17 -0.78 -51.18 -15.25
CA SER A 17 -0.34 -49.82 -14.92
C SER A 17 -1.63 -49.05 -14.64
N LEU A 18 -2.06 -49.03 -13.37
CA LEU A 18 -2.92 -47.94 -12.92
C LEU A 18 -2.07 -46.70 -13.12
N ALA A 19 -2.26 -46.02 -14.26
CA ALA A 19 -1.96 -44.61 -14.35
C ALA A 19 -2.71 -44.00 -13.16
N HIS A 20 -1.96 -43.64 -12.12
CA HIS A 20 -2.48 -42.87 -11.01
C HIS A 20 -2.80 -41.52 -11.63
N SER A 21 -4.01 -41.38 -12.18
CA SER A 21 -4.52 -40.07 -12.53
C SER A 21 -4.51 -39.31 -11.21
N ALA A 22 -3.62 -38.32 -11.09
CA ALA A 22 -3.66 -37.42 -9.96
C ALA A 22 -5.07 -36.82 -9.94
N GLU A 23 -5.82 -37.11 -8.89
CA GLU A 23 -7.13 -36.51 -8.69
C GLU A 23 -6.89 -35.01 -8.46
N VAL A 24 -7.35 -34.20 -9.41
CA VAL A 24 -7.21 -32.75 -9.34
C VAL A 24 -8.43 -32.24 -8.62
N PHE A 25 -8.25 -31.74 -7.39
CA PHE A 25 -9.29 -31.03 -6.66
C PHE A 25 -9.12 -29.53 -6.86
N VAL A 26 -10.19 -28.86 -7.28
CA VAL A 26 -10.22 -27.39 -7.35
C VAL A 26 -10.91 -26.86 -6.10
N THR A 27 -10.20 -26.01 -5.35
CA THR A 27 -10.73 -25.33 -4.18
C THR A 27 -10.77 -23.83 -4.43
N TYR A 28 -11.94 -23.23 -4.26
CA TYR A 28 -12.14 -21.78 -4.33
C TYR A 28 -12.18 -21.21 -2.92
N TYR A 29 -11.22 -20.34 -2.59
CA TYR A 29 -11.18 -19.65 -1.30
C TYR A 29 -11.96 -18.33 -1.38
N HIS A 30 -12.80 -18.11 -0.38
CA HIS A 30 -13.57 -16.87 -0.19
C HIS A 30 -12.94 -16.11 0.98
N ASN A 31 -12.41 -14.93 0.69
CA ASN A 31 -11.62 -14.16 1.65
C ASN A 31 -12.41 -12.97 2.21
N ASP A 32 -12.07 -12.54 3.43
CA ASP A 32 -12.51 -11.27 3.99
C ASP A 32 -11.76 -10.07 3.37
N LEU A 33 -12.05 -8.86 3.86
CA LEU A 33 -11.42 -7.63 3.39
C LEU A 33 -9.89 -7.59 3.61
N LEU A 34 -9.39 -8.28 4.62
CA LEU A 34 -7.97 -8.34 4.95
C LEU A 34 -7.23 -9.43 4.17
N GLY A 35 -7.96 -10.23 3.38
CA GLY A 35 -7.43 -11.38 2.66
C GLY A 35 -7.41 -12.67 3.47
N SER A 36 -8.04 -12.71 4.65
CA SER A 36 -8.17 -13.93 5.46
C SER A 36 -9.20 -14.88 4.84
N PRO A 37 -8.89 -16.16 4.62
CA PRO A 37 -9.86 -17.12 4.13
C PRO A 37 -10.98 -17.43 5.14
N VAL A 38 -12.24 -17.11 4.82
CA VAL A 38 -13.40 -17.32 5.71
C VAL A 38 -14.30 -18.46 5.26
N ALA A 39 -14.19 -18.91 4.01
CA ALA A 39 -14.83 -20.12 3.53
C ALA A 39 -14.08 -20.70 2.34
N ALA A 40 -14.32 -21.98 2.05
CA ALA A 40 -13.92 -22.57 0.78
C ALA A 40 -15.04 -23.40 0.15
N THR A 41 -15.07 -23.45 -1.18
CA THR A 41 -16.00 -24.27 -1.96
C THR A 41 -15.27 -25.16 -2.97
N ASP A 42 -15.89 -26.27 -3.35
CA ASP A 42 -15.44 -27.11 -4.47
C ASP A 42 -15.91 -26.55 -5.82
N GLU A 43 -15.59 -27.27 -6.91
CA GLU A 43 -15.99 -26.94 -8.28
C GLU A 43 -17.49 -26.97 -8.55
N TRP A 44 -18.27 -27.62 -7.70
CA TRP A 44 -19.74 -27.65 -7.78
C TRP A 44 -20.39 -26.61 -6.87
N GLY A 45 -19.58 -25.80 -6.17
CA GLY A 45 -20.06 -24.76 -5.26
C GLY A 45 -20.48 -25.28 -3.88
N ASN A 46 -20.20 -26.54 -3.53
CA ASN A 46 -20.47 -27.04 -2.19
C ASN A 46 -19.45 -26.45 -1.20
N ILE A 47 -19.92 -26.09 0.00
CA ILE A 47 -19.06 -25.57 1.06
C ILE A 47 -18.19 -26.70 1.60
N LEU A 48 -16.88 -26.53 1.51
CA LEU A 48 -15.88 -27.44 2.09
C LEU A 48 -15.64 -27.15 3.57
N TRP A 49 -15.57 -25.86 3.93
CA TRP A 49 -15.44 -25.37 5.29
C TRP A 49 -15.80 -23.89 5.39
N ARG A 50 -16.04 -23.42 6.62
CA ARG A 50 -16.20 -22.02 7.00
C ARG A 50 -15.40 -21.75 8.27
N GLU A 51 -14.86 -20.54 8.40
CA GLU A 51 -14.03 -20.12 9.54
C GLU A 51 -14.43 -18.70 9.98
N HIS A 52 -14.26 -18.41 11.26
CA HIS A 52 -14.43 -17.07 11.80
C HIS A 52 -13.18 -16.63 12.55
N TYR A 53 -12.79 -15.37 12.37
CA TYR A 53 -11.65 -14.79 13.08
C TYR A 53 -12.13 -13.73 14.08
N ARG A 54 -11.52 -13.72 15.25
CA ARG A 54 -11.50 -12.55 16.12
C ARG A 54 -10.68 -11.43 15.47
N PRO A 55 -10.80 -10.17 15.94
CA PRO A 55 -10.14 -9.04 15.30
C PRO A 55 -8.64 -9.22 15.04
N TYR A 56 -7.94 -9.95 15.90
CA TYR A 56 -6.50 -10.23 15.81
C TYR A 56 -6.16 -11.60 15.21
N GLY A 57 -7.11 -12.25 14.53
CA GLY A 57 -6.85 -13.47 13.78
C GLY A 57 -6.93 -14.76 14.59
N GLU A 58 -7.35 -14.72 15.86
CA GLU A 58 -7.66 -15.93 16.61
C GLU A 58 -8.88 -16.61 15.97
N ARG A 59 -8.70 -17.85 15.51
CA ARG A 59 -9.76 -18.65 14.91
C ARG A 59 -10.79 -19.02 15.96
N GLN A 60 -12.06 -18.87 15.62
CA GLN A 60 -13.15 -19.37 16.44
C GLN A 60 -13.56 -20.73 15.90
N GLU A 61 -13.15 -21.79 16.60
CA GLU A 61 -13.30 -23.17 16.15
C GLU A 61 -14.69 -23.46 15.60
N THR A 62 -14.72 -24.01 14.38
CA THR A 62 -15.90 -24.65 13.79
C THR A 62 -15.61 -26.15 13.66
N PRO A 63 -16.53 -27.03 14.11
CA PRO A 63 -16.27 -28.47 14.24
C PRO A 63 -16.04 -29.23 12.91
N GLU A 64 -16.07 -28.54 11.76
CA GLU A 64 -16.02 -29.15 10.42
C GLU A 64 -14.74 -28.84 9.65
N TYR A 65 -13.74 -28.18 10.25
CA TYR A 65 -12.49 -27.85 9.56
C TYR A 65 -11.72 -29.11 9.13
N ARG A 66 -11.88 -29.50 7.87
CA ARG A 66 -11.02 -30.48 7.20
C ARG A 66 -9.91 -29.71 6.54
N GLY A 67 -8.69 -29.87 7.06
CA GLY A 67 -7.51 -29.09 6.73
C GLY A 67 -7.13 -29.11 5.25
N TYR A 68 -7.73 -28.21 4.48
CA TYR A 68 -7.27 -27.81 3.16
C TYR A 68 -6.70 -26.40 3.29
N GLY A 69 -5.41 -26.33 3.60
CA GLY A 69 -4.65 -25.07 3.60
C GLY A 69 -3.88 -24.81 4.89
N SER A 70 -2.61 -24.46 4.72
CA SER A 70 -1.82 -23.79 5.76
C SER A 70 -2.04 -22.27 5.72
N ILE A 71 -2.96 -21.74 4.89
CA ILE A 71 -3.23 -20.30 4.79
C ILE A 71 -4.26 -19.92 5.86
N GLY A 72 -4.04 -18.79 6.53
CA GLY A 72 -4.86 -18.29 7.62
C GLY A 72 -5.02 -16.77 7.57
N PHE A 73 -5.08 -16.16 8.74
CA PHE A 73 -5.36 -14.73 8.90
C PHE A 73 -4.48 -13.87 7.99
N THR A 74 -5.13 -12.92 7.30
CA THR A 74 -4.55 -11.99 6.31
C THR A 74 -3.72 -12.66 5.20
N GLY A 75 -4.05 -13.90 4.85
CA GLY A 75 -3.40 -14.66 3.78
C GLY A 75 -2.04 -15.27 4.15
N HIS A 76 -1.65 -15.21 5.43
CA HIS A 76 -0.37 -15.75 5.91
C HIS A 76 -0.41 -17.26 6.13
N VAL A 77 0.77 -17.88 6.17
CA VAL A 77 0.89 -19.29 6.55
C VAL A 77 0.67 -19.41 8.06
N GLN A 78 -0.31 -20.20 8.48
CA GLN A 78 -0.63 -20.50 9.86
C GLN A 78 -0.35 -21.97 10.18
N ASN A 79 0.41 -22.18 11.25
CA ASN A 79 0.67 -23.50 11.79
C ASN A 79 -0.55 -23.96 12.60
N GLN A 80 -1.19 -25.06 12.18
CA GLN A 80 -2.40 -25.57 12.84
C GLN A 80 -2.13 -26.17 14.23
N THR A 81 -0.92 -26.65 14.50
CA THR A 81 -0.55 -27.25 15.80
C THR A 81 -0.29 -26.18 16.85
N SER A 82 0.43 -25.12 16.51
CA SER A 82 0.76 -24.04 17.46
C SER A 82 -0.18 -22.84 17.40
N GLY A 83 -1.00 -22.73 16.35
CA GLY A 83 -1.85 -21.56 16.09
C GLY A 83 -1.09 -20.33 15.57
N LEU A 84 0.24 -20.38 15.56
CA LEU A 84 1.10 -19.26 15.17
C LEU A 84 1.04 -18.98 13.67
N ILE A 85 1.13 -17.70 13.33
CA ILE A 85 1.11 -17.21 11.96
C ILE A 85 2.51 -16.76 11.58
N TYR A 86 3.01 -17.25 10.45
CA TYR A 86 4.28 -16.82 9.87
C TYR A 86 4.05 -15.71 8.86
N ALA A 87 4.40 -14.49 9.24
CA ALA A 87 4.25 -13.28 8.43
C ALA A 87 5.53 -12.95 7.64
N GLY A 88 6.35 -13.93 7.29
CA GLY A 88 7.64 -13.73 6.61
C GLY A 88 8.78 -13.39 7.57
N SER A 89 8.90 -12.15 8.04
CA SER A 89 10.06 -11.78 8.88
C SER A 89 9.89 -12.16 10.35
N ARG A 90 8.64 -12.38 10.80
CA ARG A 90 8.29 -12.60 12.21
C ARG A 90 7.19 -13.63 12.36
N TYR A 91 7.18 -14.30 13.50
CA TYR A 91 6.03 -15.09 13.96
C TYR A 91 5.09 -14.21 14.75
N TYR A 92 3.80 -14.31 14.43
CA TYR A 92 2.69 -13.61 15.04
C TYR A 92 1.83 -14.57 15.85
N ASP A 93 1.48 -14.17 17.07
CA ASP A 93 0.56 -14.88 17.93
C ASP A 93 -0.83 -14.20 17.87
N PRO A 94 -1.83 -14.84 17.25
CA PRO A 94 -3.17 -14.28 17.12
C PRO A 94 -3.96 -14.21 18.43
N VAL A 95 -3.58 -15.02 19.45
CA VAL A 95 -4.22 -15.01 20.77
C VAL A 95 -3.74 -13.81 21.58
N LEU A 96 -2.43 -13.53 21.53
CA LEU A 96 -1.85 -12.33 22.15
C LEU A 96 -2.11 -11.06 21.34
N GLY A 97 -2.35 -11.19 20.04
CA GLY A 97 -2.48 -10.08 19.11
C GLY A 97 -1.15 -9.38 18.83
N ARG A 98 0.01 -10.05 19.00
CA ARG A 98 1.35 -9.44 18.87
C ARG A 98 2.37 -10.34 18.18
N PHE A 99 3.43 -9.72 17.67
CA PHE A 99 4.60 -10.44 17.19
C PHE A 99 5.41 -11.01 18.36
N LEU A 100 6.01 -12.18 18.15
CA LEU A 100 6.86 -12.85 19.14
C LEU A 100 8.32 -12.38 19.11
N SER A 101 8.69 -11.59 18.11
CA SER A 101 10.02 -11.02 17.96
C SER A 101 9.96 -9.52 17.67
N VAL A 102 11.04 -8.84 18.04
CA VAL A 102 11.22 -7.41 17.84
C VAL A 102 11.27 -7.08 16.34
N ASP A 103 10.57 -6.04 15.90
CA ASP A 103 10.59 -5.55 14.52
C ASP A 103 12.01 -5.24 14.02
N PRO A 104 12.53 -5.90 12.96
CA PRO A 104 13.87 -5.65 12.44
C PRO A 104 14.02 -4.28 11.75
N LYS A 105 12.93 -3.63 11.30
CA LYS A 105 12.97 -2.29 10.68
C LYS A 105 13.40 -1.20 11.68
N GLY A 106 13.22 -1.47 12.98
CA GLY A 106 13.57 -0.54 14.05
C GLY A 106 12.48 0.50 14.30
N VAL A 107 12.80 1.50 15.11
CA VAL A 107 11.88 2.59 15.43
C VAL A 107 12.03 3.69 14.38
N ASN A 108 10.92 4.10 13.80
CA ASN A 108 10.81 5.32 13.01
C ASN A 108 10.19 6.42 13.89
N ILE A 109 10.99 7.42 14.24
CA ILE A 109 10.58 8.52 15.10
C ILE A 109 9.44 9.38 14.52
N ILE A 110 9.19 9.31 13.21
CA ILE A 110 8.08 9.99 12.52
C ILE A 110 6.80 9.15 12.52
N GLU A 111 6.91 7.85 12.83
CA GLU A 111 5.79 6.95 13.00
C GLU A 111 5.75 6.50 14.47
N PRO A 112 5.13 7.27 15.39
CA PRO A 112 5.14 6.98 16.82
C PRO A 112 4.68 5.56 17.19
N LEU A 113 3.85 4.95 16.34
CA LEU A 113 3.34 3.59 16.53
C LEU A 113 4.45 2.53 16.38
N THR A 114 5.56 2.84 15.71
CA THR A 114 6.73 1.93 15.56
C THR A 114 7.57 1.80 16.83
N PHE A 115 7.34 2.65 17.85
CA PHE A 115 7.97 2.48 19.16
C PHE A 115 7.55 1.16 19.84
N ASN A 116 6.32 0.71 19.60
CA ASN A 116 5.90 -0.63 19.99
C ASN A 116 6.33 -1.65 18.93
N ARG A 117 7.55 -2.16 19.07
CA ARG A 117 8.17 -3.09 18.09
C ARG A 117 7.58 -4.51 18.08
N PHE A 118 6.55 -4.76 18.89
CA PHE A 118 5.80 -6.02 18.92
C PHE A 118 4.35 -5.86 18.43
N ALA A 119 3.90 -4.62 18.16
CA ALA A 119 2.56 -4.37 17.68
C ALA A 119 2.33 -4.99 16.31
N TYR A 120 1.18 -5.62 16.13
CA TYR A 120 0.68 -5.99 14.81
C TYR A 120 -0.22 -4.86 14.29
N ALA A 121 -0.05 -4.50 13.01
CA ALA A 121 -0.98 -3.62 12.31
C ALA A 121 -1.23 -2.26 13.01
N TYR A 122 -0.24 -1.73 13.73
CA TYR A 122 -0.36 -0.55 14.60
C TYR A 122 -1.52 -0.62 15.60
N ASP A 123 -1.77 -1.79 16.19
CA ASP A 123 -2.88 -2.07 17.10
C ASP A 123 -4.28 -1.80 16.48
N ASN A 124 -4.37 -1.85 15.14
CA ASN A 124 -5.62 -1.73 14.39
C ASN A 124 -5.68 -2.74 13.23
N SER A 125 -5.87 -4.01 13.58
CA SER A 125 -5.98 -5.12 12.64
C SER A 125 -7.23 -5.10 11.75
N TYR A 126 -8.23 -4.25 12.05
CA TYR A 126 -9.39 -4.07 11.19
C TYR A 126 -9.07 -3.21 9.95
N ARG A 127 -8.15 -2.26 10.09
CA ARG A 127 -7.79 -1.33 9.01
C ARG A 127 -6.43 -1.59 8.42
N ASN A 128 -5.55 -2.30 9.10
CA ASN A 128 -4.18 -2.47 8.66
C ASN A 128 -3.78 -3.95 8.67
N VAL A 129 -2.85 -4.29 7.79
CA VAL A 129 -2.22 -5.61 7.67
C VAL A 129 -0.72 -5.41 7.63
N ASP A 130 0.06 -6.34 8.17
CA ASP A 130 1.52 -6.40 7.98
C ASP A 130 1.86 -7.59 7.07
N PRO A 131 2.06 -7.38 5.75
CA PRO A 131 2.23 -8.49 4.79
C PRO A 131 3.61 -9.14 4.79
N ASP A 132 4.63 -8.51 5.35
CA ASP A 132 6.00 -9.06 5.37
C ASP A 132 6.61 -9.13 6.79
N GLY A 133 5.81 -8.80 7.79
CA GLY A 133 6.20 -8.80 9.19
C GLY A 133 7.19 -7.68 9.49
N ARG A 134 7.12 -6.54 8.79
CA ARG A 134 7.99 -5.37 8.99
C ARG A 134 7.30 -4.06 8.59
N GLU A 135 6.43 -4.11 7.61
CA GLU A 135 5.79 -2.94 7.03
C GLU A 135 4.27 -3.07 7.08
N VAL A 136 3.64 -2.23 7.92
CA VAL A 136 2.19 -2.14 8.04
C VAL A 136 1.63 -1.39 6.83
N ILE A 137 0.64 -1.97 6.19
CA ILE A 137 -0.14 -1.41 5.10
C ILE A 137 -1.55 -1.11 5.63
N SER A 138 -2.03 0.12 5.45
CA SER A 138 -3.40 0.49 5.78
C SER A 138 -4.35 0.19 4.62
N LEU A 139 -5.34 -0.67 4.84
CA LEU A 139 -6.41 -0.99 3.90
C LEU A 139 -7.53 0.08 3.87
N ASP A 140 -7.30 1.28 4.42
CA ASP A 140 -8.27 2.37 4.30
C ASP A 140 -8.32 2.90 2.86
N ALA A 141 -9.11 2.20 2.04
CA ALA A 141 -9.37 2.55 0.66
C ALA A 141 -9.95 3.97 0.50
N ARG A 142 -10.50 4.57 1.57
CA ARG A 142 -11.03 5.94 1.51
C ARG A 142 -9.92 6.97 1.37
N ASN A 143 -8.80 6.81 2.07
CA ASN A 143 -7.66 7.70 1.94
C ASN A 143 -7.01 7.57 0.56
N ASN A 144 -6.85 6.33 0.08
CA ASN A 144 -6.34 6.08 -1.27
C ASN A 144 -7.26 6.66 -2.35
N LEU A 145 -8.59 6.49 -2.21
CA LEU A 145 -9.56 7.04 -3.14
C LEU A 145 -9.56 8.58 -3.10
N TYR A 146 -9.48 9.17 -1.91
CA TYR A 146 -9.38 10.61 -1.73
C TYR A 146 -8.10 11.17 -2.37
N LEU A 147 -6.93 10.61 -2.05
CA LEU A 147 -5.65 10.99 -2.64
C LEU A 147 -5.63 10.80 -4.16
N ALA A 148 -6.14 9.66 -4.66
CA ALA A 148 -6.26 9.43 -6.10
C ALA A 148 -7.20 10.47 -6.74
N GLY A 149 -8.28 10.85 -6.08
CA GLY A 149 -9.16 11.94 -6.52
C GLY A 149 -8.44 13.28 -6.64
N LEU A 150 -7.67 13.66 -5.62
CA LEU A 150 -6.86 14.88 -5.65
C LEU A 150 -5.82 14.85 -6.79
N ILE A 151 -5.05 13.76 -6.91
CA ILE A 151 -4.05 13.57 -7.96
C ILE A 151 -4.71 13.67 -9.35
N ASN A 152 -5.79 12.91 -9.58
CA ASN A 152 -6.45 12.85 -10.88
C ASN A 152 -7.15 14.16 -11.25
N SER A 153 -7.55 14.98 -10.27
CA SER A 153 -8.11 16.31 -10.54
C SER A 153 -7.12 17.29 -11.16
N ARG A 154 -5.82 16.97 -11.15
CA ARG A 154 -4.73 17.78 -11.72
C ARG A 154 -3.91 17.03 -12.77
N ALA A 155 -4.16 15.75 -13.00
CA ALA A 155 -3.41 14.92 -13.94
C ALA A 155 -4.10 14.79 -15.31
N SER A 156 -3.29 14.64 -16.36
CA SER A 156 -3.71 14.33 -17.73
C SER A 156 -3.83 12.83 -18.00
N VAL A 157 -3.48 11.98 -17.04
CA VAL A 157 -3.72 10.52 -17.05
C VAL A 157 -4.35 10.12 -15.72
N VAL A 158 -5.00 8.95 -15.69
CA VAL A 158 -5.61 8.44 -14.46
C VAL A 158 -4.61 7.59 -13.68
N PHE A 159 -4.51 7.88 -12.40
CA PHE A 159 -3.77 7.11 -11.41
C PHE A 159 -4.73 6.40 -10.45
N ARG A 160 -4.31 5.24 -9.95
CA ARG A 160 -5.00 4.50 -8.90
C ARG A 160 -3.99 3.86 -7.94
N PHE A 161 -4.37 3.68 -6.69
CA PHE A 161 -3.61 2.82 -5.79
C PHE A 161 -3.96 1.36 -6.05
N ASP A 162 -2.94 0.51 -6.14
CA ASP A 162 -3.11 -0.94 -6.18
C ASP A 162 -3.39 -1.51 -4.78
N VAL A 163 -3.62 -2.81 -4.70
CA VAL A 163 -3.91 -3.53 -3.44
C VAL A 163 -2.77 -3.45 -2.42
N ASN A 164 -1.57 -3.06 -2.84
CA ASN A 164 -0.40 -2.86 -1.98
C ASN A 164 -0.17 -1.37 -1.67
N ASN A 165 -1.19 -0.51 -1.86
CA ASN A 165 -1.12 0.94 -1.69
C ASN A 165 -0.04 1.63 -2.54
N LYS A 166 0.32 1.07 -3.70
CA LYS A 166 1.23 1.75 -4.63
C LYS A 166 0.45 2.47 -5.70
N LEU A 167 0.82 3.72 -5.96
CA LEU A 167 0.23 4.50 -7.04
C LEU A 167 0.67 3.91 -8.40
N ARG A 168 -0.30 3.63 -9.27
CA ARG A 168 -0.12 3.07 -10.60
C ARG A 168 -0.85 3.91 -11.63
N VAL A 169 -0.29 3.99 -12.83
CA VAL A 169 -0.97 4.54 -14.00
C VAL A 169 -2.04 3.55 -14.47
N VAL A 170 -3.19 4.05 -14.87
CA VAL A 170 -4.20 3.28 -15.61
C VAL A 170 -3.90 3.43 -17.10
N GLU A 171 -3.42 2.37 -17.74
CA GLU A 171 -3.05 2.41 -19.17
C GLU A 171 -4.26 2.74 -20.06
N GLY A 172 -4.03 3.52 -21.12
CA GLY A 172 -5.08 3.95 -22.05
C GLY A 172 -6.09 4.95 -21.47
N SER A 173 -5.87 5.45 -20.26
CA SER A 173 -6.72 6.47 -19.65
C SER A 173 -6.33 7.89 -20.08
N GLY A 174 -7.31 8.79 -20.10
CA GLY A 174 -7.12 10.22 -20.36
C GLY A 174 -7.75 11.06 -19.26
N GLY A 175 -7.00 12.02 -18.76
CA GLY A 175 -7.44 13.08 -17.85
C GLY A 175 -7.35 14.45 -18.54
N SER A 176 -7.99 15.45 -17.95
CA SER A 176 -8.01 16.82 -18.50
C SER A 176 -7.03 17.78 -17.80
N GLY A 177 -6.18 17.25 -16.91
CA GLY A 177 -5.22 18.04 -16.16
C GLY A 177 -3.87 18.22 -16.85
N SER A 178 -2.83 18.41 -16.05
CA SER A 178 -1.48 18.74 -16.49
C SER A 178 -0.69 17.52 -16.99
N ASN A 179 -0.13 17.67 -18.20
CA ASN A 179 0.85 16.75 -18.75
C ASN A 179 2.17 16.79 -17.98
N TYR A 180 2.58 17.99 -17.55
CA TYR A 180 3.77 18.16 -16.71
C TYR A 180 3.62 17.36 -15.41
N TYR A 181 2.53 17.57 -14.67
CA TYR A 181 2.27 16.84 -13.42
C TYR A 181 2.31 15.32 -13.61
N SER A 182 1.56 14.82 -14.60
CA SER A 182 1.49 13.38 -14.91
C SER A 182 2.85 12.79 -15.24
N SER A 183 3.64 13.49 -16.06
CA SER A 183 4.97 13.02 -16.46
C SER A 183 5.92 12.88 -15.26
N ARG A 184 5.84 13.82 -14.31
CA ARG A 184 6.67 13.84 -13.10
C ARG A 184 6.28 12.73 -12.14
N LEU A 185 4.98 12.46 -11.97
CA LEU A 185 4.51 11.33 -11.17
C LEU A 185 4.90 9.98 -11.80
N ILE A 186 4.81 9.84 -13.12
CA ILE A 186 5.24 8.61 -13.81
C ILE A 186 6.73 8.34 -13.60
N GLN A 187 7.57 9.37 -13.72
CA GLN A 187 9.01 9.25 -13.43
C GLN A 187 9.27 8.88 -11.96
N ALA A 188 8.51 9.47 -11.03
CA ALA A 188 8.58 9.14 -9.61
C ALA A 188 8.19 7.67 -9.32
N ILE A 189 7.12 7.18 -9.94
CA ILE A 189 6.67 5.78 -9.82
C ILE A 189 7.72 4.80 -10.37
N ALA A 190 8.48 5.20 -11.39
CA ALA A 190 9.55 4.40 -11.96
C ALA A 190 10.87 4.43 -11.15
N SER A 191 11.00 5.33 -10.18
CA SER A 191 12.17 5.42 -9.29
C SER A 191 12.23 4.24 -8.31
N ASP A 192 13.44 3.92 -7.84
CA ASP A 192 13.68 3.00 -6.73
C ASP A 192 13.39 3.65 -5.36
N LYS A 193 13.28 4.98 -5.31
CA LYS A 193 12.96 5.75 -4.12
C LYS A 193 11.46 5.78 -3.84
N ARG A 194 11.11 6.07 -2.59
CA ARG A 194 9.72 6.07 -2.12
C ARG A 194 9.27 7.46 -1.71
N ILE A 195 8.04 7.81 -2.11
CA ILE A 195 7.29 8.93 -1.56
C ILE A 195 6.04 8.35 -0.89
N SER A 196 5.95 8.52 0.42
CA SER A 196 4.76 8.13 1.19
C SER A 196 3.81 9.32 1.30
N LEU A 197 2.52 9.10 1.04
CA LEU A 197 1.50 10.15 1.12
C LEU A 197 0.64 9.93 2.37
N GLY A 198 0.41 11.00 3.13
CA GLY A 198 -0.48 11.00 4.28
C GLY A 198 -1.48 12.16 4.24
N VAL A 199 -2.63 11.95 4.88
CA VAL A 199 -3.67 12.97 5.04
C VAL A 199 -4.08 13.05 6.51
N GLY A 200 -4.11 14.25 7.06
CA GLY A 200 -4.62 14.50 8.42
C GLY A 200 -4.33 15.91 8.92
N SER A 201 -5.10 16.38 9.90
CA SER A 201 -4.95 17.75 10.45
C SER A 201 -3.65 17.96 11.25
N TYR A 202 -3.00 16.87 11.68
CA TYR A 202 -1.78 16.93 12.48
C TYR A 202 -0.74 15.97 11.93
N TYR A 203 0.53 16.36 12.06
CA TYR A 203 1.66 15.48 11.83
C TYR A 203 2.59 15.45 13.04
N PHE A 204 3.35 14.37 13.17
CA PHE A 204 4.41 14.25 14.17
C PHE A 204 5.74 14.42 13.45
N ALA A 205 6.50 15.45 13.83
CA ALA A 205 7.85 15.60 13.32
C ALA A 205 8.76 14.50 13.92
N PRO A 206 9.94 14.25 13.34
CA PRO A 206 10.86 13.23 13.84
C PRO A 206 11.30 13.42 15.29
N ASN A 207 11.26 14.63 15.82
CA ASN A 207 11.53 14.87 17.24
C ASN A 207 10.36 14.46 18.16
N GLY A 208 9.27 13.89 17.62
CA GLY A 208 8.06 13.50 18.34
C GLY A 208 7.11 14.65 18.64
N ILE A 209 7.43 15.88 18.23
CA ILE A 209 6.57 17.05 18.47
C ILE A 209 5.42 17.01 17.46
N LYS A 210 4.21 17.23 17.97
CA LYS A 210 2.97 17.34 17.20
C LYS A 210 2.85 18.74 16.63
N TYR A 211 2.56 18.84 15.34
CA TYR A 211 2.35 20.08 14.62
C TYR A 211 1.00 20.05 13.89
N ASP A 212 0.36 21.22 13.79
CA ASP A 212 -0.85 21.44 13.00
C ASP A 212 -0.47 21.76 11.55
N VAL A 213 -1.03 20.99 10.62
CA VAL A 213 -0.63 21.05 9.20
C VAL A 213 -1.12 22.35 8.55
N ASP A 214 -2.30 22.85 8.93
CA ASP A 214 -2.85 24.07 8.35
C ASP A 214 -2.17 25.29 8.94
N GLU A 215 -2.06 25.36 10.26
CA GLU A 215 -1.54 26.55 10.96
C GLU A 215 -0.03 26.73 10.74
N GLN A 216 0.73 25.63 10.69
CA GLN A 216 2.19 25.69 10.74
C GLN A 216 2.87 25.37 9.41
N ALA A 217 2.16 24.74 8.47
CA ALA A 217 2.70 24.36 7.17
C ALA A 217 1.85 24.85 5.99
N GLY A 218 0.77 25.61 6.24
CA GLY A 218 -0.07 26.15 5.17
C GLY A 218 -0.86 25.08 4.41
N GLY A 219 -1.13 23.94 5.06
CA GLY A 219 -1.97 22.86 4.54
C GLY A 219 -1.22 21.65 3.98
N GLY A 220 0.10 21.76 3.77
CA GLY A 220 0.93 20.67 3.26
C GLY A 220 2.38 20.74 3.74
N LEU A 221 3.06 19.60 3.79
CA LEU A 221 4.50 19.55 4.01
C LEU A 221 5.16 18.34 3.34
N THR A 222 6.45 18.51 3.04
CA THR A 222 7.31 17.43 2.56
C THR A 222 8.50 17.24 3.49
N TYR A 223 8.54 16.09 4.16
CA TYR A 223 9.67 15.65 4.95
C TYR A 223 10.64 14.78 4.14
N SER A 224 11.93 15.03 4.28
CA SER A 224 13.01 14.37 3.53
C SER A 224 14.23 14.13 4.42
N GLY A 225 15.25 13.42 3.90
CA GLY A 225 16.51 13.18 4.63
C GLY A 225 16.54 11.85 5.39
N PHE A 226 15.63 10.93 5.07
CA PHE A 226 15.72 9.56 5.53
C PHE A 226 16.94 8.85 4.93
N LYS A 227 17.53 7.92 5.68
CA LYS A 227 18.75 7.21 5.26
C LYS A 227 18.60 6.41 3.96
N ASP A 228 17.38 5.98 3.64
CA ASP A 228 17.05 5.26 2.42
C ASP A 228 16.75 6.18 1.21
N GLY A 229 16.70 7.50 1.44
CA GLY A 229 16.34 8.50 0.44
C GLY A 229 14.84 8.60 0.18
N SER A 230 14.00 8.02 1.05
CA SER A 230 12.55 8.19 0.98
C SER A 230 12.12 9.62 1.36
N ASN A 231 10.90 9.99 0.99
CA ASN A 231 10.27 11.25 1.34
C ASN A 231 8.84 10.99 1.83
N VAL A 232 8.32 11.89 2.65
CA VAL A 232 6.93 11.85 3.12
C VAL A 232 6.27 13.16 2.74
N VAL A 233 5.15 13.08 2.02
CA VAL A 233 4.26 14.21 1.78
C VAL A 233 3.04 14.04 2.67
N PHE A 234 2.67 15.11 3.36
CA PHE A 234 1.52 15.13 4.24
C PHE A 234 0.67 16.36 3.96
N ILE A 235 -0.65 16.18 3.82
CA ILE A 235 -1.60 17.28 3.60
C ILE A 235 -2.73 17.23 4.63
N SER A 236 -3.31 18.37 4.97
CA SER A 236 -4.45 18.42 5.90
C SER A 236 -5.76 17.93 5.26
N GLY A 237 -5.88 18.09 3.94
CA GLY A 237 -7.14 17.91 3.22
C GLY A 237 -8.05 19.14 3.24
N ASN A 238 -7.60 20.25 3.84
CA ASN A 238 -8.29 21.54 3.85
C ASN A 238 -7.69 22.50 2.82
N ALA A 239 -8.48 23.47 2.38
CA ALA A 239 -8.00 24.53 1.49
C ALA A 239 -7.26 25.60 2.29
N ASN A 240 -6.20 26.17 1.72
CA ASN A 240 -5.50 27.32 2.27
C ASN A 240 -5.94 28.62 1.54
N PRO A 241 -6.64 29.54 2.23
CA PRO A 241 -7.12 30.78 1.61
C PRO A 241 -6.06 31.91 1.56
N SER A 242 -4.87 31.68 2.12
CA SER A 242 -3.89 32.74 2.40
C SER A 242 -3.02 33.11 1.21
N LEU A 243 -3.02 32.29 0.14
CA LEU A 243 -2.18 32.53 -1.03
C LEU A 243 -2.66 33.74 -1.85
N LYS A 244 -1.71 34.31 -2.61
CA LYS A 244 -1.94 35.42 -3.53
C LYS A 244 -1.53 35.04 -4.94
N ASP A 245 -2.25 35.58 -5.93
CA ASP A 245 -1.87 35.48 -7.32
C ASP A 245 -0.81 36.53 -7.71
N GLU A 246 -0.35 36.48 -8.96
CA GLU A 246 0.63 37.43 -9.51
C GLU A 246 0.19 38.90 -9.46
N ASN A 247 -1.10 39.17 -9.33
CA ASN A 247 -1.68 40.52 -9.23
C ASN A 247 -1.96 40.92 -7.78
N GLY A 248 -1.65 40.05 -6.80
CA GLY A 248 -1.89 40.29 -5.38
C GLY A 248 -3.33 40.01 -4.92
N PHE A 249 -4.19 39.44 -5.76
CA PHE A 249 -5.53 38.99 -5.35
C PHE A 249 -5.46 37.66 -4.61
N SER A 250 -6.48 37.36 -3.79
CA SER A 250 -6.52 36.06 -3.11
C SER A 250 -6.63 34.92 -4.11
N LEU A 251 -5.70 33.99 -4.01
CA LEU A 251 -5.72 32.73 -4.72
C LEU A 251 -6.10 31.65 -3.72
N ARG A 252 -7.23 30.98 -3.96
CA ARG A 252 -7.62 29.85 -3.13
C ARG A 252 -6.75 28.65 -3.49
N ASP A 253 -6.13 28.06 -2.49
CA ASP A 253 -5.32 26.86 -2.65
C ASP A 253 -6.10 25.64 -2.17
N ASP A 254 -6.67 24.87 -3.10
CA ASP A 254 -7.43 23.67 -2.74
C ASP A 254 -6.48 22.51 -2.41
N PRO A 255 -6.93 21.45 -1.70
CA PRO A 255 -6.07 20.34 -1.29
C PRO A 255 -5.30 19.67 -2.43
N ALA A 256 -5.84 19.68 -3.65
CA ALA A 256 -5.18 19.15 -4.83
C ALA A 256 -3.99 20.01 -5.27
N ASP A 257 -4.10 21.34 -5.14
CA ASP A 257 -3.05 22.28 -5.51
C ASP A 257 -1.93 22.29 -4.46
N ILE A 258 -2.28 22.19 -3.18
CA ILE A 258 -1.35 21.93 -2.08
C ILE A 258 -0.59 20.62 -2.34
N LEU A 259 -1.30 19.53 -2.68
CA LEU A 259 -0.65 18.25 -2.98
C LEU A 259 0.28 18.34 -4.20
N VAL A 260 -0.11 19.10 -5.23
CA VAL A 260 0.76 19.40 -6.38
C VAL A 260 2.03 20.12 -5.93
N HIS A 261 1.90 21.17 -5.11
CA HIS A 261 3.04 21.91 -4.56
C HIS A 261 4.00 20.95 -3.83
N GLU A 262 3.49 20.15 -2.91
CA GLU A 262 4.32 19.20 -2.16
C GLU A 262 4.96 18.14 -3.05
N LEU A 263 4.25 17.64 -4.07
CA LEU A 263 4.79 16.61 -4.96
C LEU A 263 5.79 17.15 -5.96
N VAL A 264 5.39 18.06 -6.85
CA VAL A 264 6.28 18.54 -7.92
C VAL A 264 7.15 19.71 -7.51
N GLY A 265 6.73 20.44 -6.48
CA GLY A 265 7.55 21.48 -5.88
C GLY A 265 8.63 20.89 -4.99
N HIS A 266 8.35 19.79 -4.27
CA HIS A 266 9.30 19.22 -3.31
C HIS A 266 9.68 17.73 -3.50
N ALA A 267 8.76 16.81 -3.19
CA ALA A 267 9.10 15.39 -3.02
C ALA A 267 9.68 14.73 -4.27
N VAL A 268 9.09 15.00 -5.44
CA VAL A 268 9.53 14.44 -6.72
C VAL A 268 10.90 14.99 -7.13
N PRO A 269 11.16 16.32 -7.10
CA PRO A 269 12.51 16.86 -7.27
C PRO A 269 13.60 16.19 -6.42
N ARG A 270 13.30 15.77 -5.19
CA ARG A 270 14.28 15.13 -4.30
C ARG A 270 14.64 13.70 -4.68
N ILE A 271 13.78 12.98 -5.39
CA ILE A 271 14.04 11.58 -5.79
C ILE A 271 14.55 11.42 -7.22
N ILE A 272 14.15 12.30 -8.14
CA ILE A 272 14.48 12.20 -9.57
C ILE A 272 15.11 13.49 -10.13
N GLY A 273 15.43 14.46 -9.28
CA GLY A 273 15.95 15.78 -9.67
C GLY A 273 14.84 16.77 -10.02
N GLY A 274 15.04 18.05 -9.75
CA GLY A 274 14.08 19.12 -10.08
C GLY A 274 14.20 19.62 -11.52
N ASP A 275 13.12 20.21 -12.04
CA ASP A 275 13.11 20.84 -13.37
C ASP A 275 13.63 22.28 -13.29
N THR A 276 12.94 23.17 -12.58
CA THR A 276 13.40 24.57 -12.38
C THR A 276 14.26 24.78 -11.14
N GLY A 277 14.21 23.86 -10.18
CA GLY A 277 14.78 24.02 -8.84
C GLY A 277 13.96 24.91 -7.89
N ASN A 278 12.87 25.54 -8.35
CA ASN A 278 11.96 26.35 -7.54
C ASN A 278 10.58 25.68 -7.42
N ALA A 279 10.07 25.55 -6.20
CA ALA A 279 8.84 24.83 -5.93
C ALA A 279 7.61 25.50 -6.54
N VAL A 280 7.49 26.83 -6.38
CA VAL A 280 6.37 27.63 -6.88
C VAL A 280 6.37 27.70 -8.41
N GLU A 281 7.53 27.75 -9.04
CA GLU A 281 7.61 27.68 -10.51
C GLU A 281 7.14 26.34 -11.07
N ASN A 282 7.51 25.23 -10.40
CA ASN A 282 7.06 23.89 -10.79
C ASN A 282 5.55 23.72 -10.57
N GLU A 283 5.01 24.24 -9.47
CA GLU A 283 3.57 24.29 -9.20
C GLU A 283 2.84 25.10 -10.28
N ASN A 284 3.35 26.28 -10.64
CA ASN A 284 2.75 27.14 -11.66
C ASN A 284 2.75 26.49 -13.06
N LYS A 285 3.73 25.64 -13.40
CA LYS A 285 3.67 24.82 -14.63
C LYS A 285 2.45 23.88 -14.66
N VAL A 286 2.04 23.36 -13.50
CA VAL A 286 0.83 22.54 -13.37
C VAL A 286 -0.41 23.42 -13.48
N ARG A 287 -0.48 24.50 -12.68
CA ARG A 287 -1.64 25.39 -12.66
C ARG A 287 -1.94 26.01 -14.03
N ALA A 288 -0.92 26.35 -14.82
CA ALA A 288 -1.05 26.86 -16.18
C ALA A 288 -1.77 25.89 -17.15
N GLN A 289 -1.74 24.60 -16.85
CA GLN A 289 -2.33 23.54 -17.67
C GLN A 289 -3.69 23.06 -17.15
N VAL A 290 -4.15 23.57 -16.01
CA VAL A 290 -5.40 23.17 -15.35
C VAL A 290 -6.40 24.33 -15.42
N VAL A 291 -7.64 24.02 -15.81
CA VAL A 291 -8.72 25.01 -15.89
C VAL A 291 -8.95 25.63 -14.51
N GLY A 292 -8.84 26.97 -14.42
CA GLY A 292 -9.04 27.71 -13.18
C GLY A 292 -7.89 27.62 -12.18
N GLY A 293 -6.71 27.09 -12.56
CA GLY A 293 -5.57 26.91 -11.64
C GLY A 293 -5.00 28.21 -11.07
N GLY A 294 -5.06 29.32 -11.82
CA GLY A 294 -4.43 30.61 -11.47
C GLY A 294 -2.91 30.52 -11.34
N HIS A 295 -2.17 31.64 -11.39
CA HIS A 295 -0.73 31.60 -11.07
C HIS A 295 -0.49 32.10 -9.66
N ARG A 296 0.15 31.28 -8.83
CA ARG A 296 0.63 31.70 -7.52
C ARG A 296 1.73 32.74 -7.72
N MET A 297 1.72 33.78 -6.88
CA MET A 297 2.76 34.79 -6.83
C MET A 297 4.14 34.13 -6.72
N ALA A 298 5.10 34.56 -7.55
CA ALA A 298 6.43 33.98 -7.55
C ALA A 298 7.11 34.17 -6.18
N GLU A 299 7.77 33.12 -5.71
CA GLU A 299 8.59 33.16 -4.51
C GLU A 299 10.03 32.79 -4.89
N PRO A 300 10.87 33.77 -5.28
CA PRO A 300 12.18 33.50 -5.87
C PRO A 300 13.15 32.77 -4.94
N LEU A 301 12.90 32.77 -3.62
CA LEU A 301 13.72 32.08 -2.62
C LEU A 301 13.18 30.70 -2.24
N HIS A 302 12.04 30.28 -2.80
CA HIS A 302 11.39 29.01 -2.53
C HIS A 302 12.03 27.86 -3.33
N PHE A 303 13.33 27.68 -3.11
CA PHE A 303 14.11 26.64 -3.77
C PHE A 303 14.02 25.32 -3.05
N GLU A 304 14.11 24.27 -3.84
CA GLU A 304 14.40 22.96 -3.29
C GLU A 304 15.86 22.85 -2.86
N LYS A 305 16.07 22.61 -1.57
CA LYS A 305 17.39 22.21 -1.07
C LYS A 305 17.65 20.80 -1.56
N VAL A 306 18.23 20.68 -2.76
CA VAL A 306 18.82 19.43 -3.23
C VAL A 306 19.82 19.00 -2.15
N GLY A 307 19.60 17.82 -1.56
CA GLY A 307 20.47 17.29 -0.50
C GLY A 307 21.92 17.29 -0.97
N ARG A 308 22.80 17.83 -0.12
CA ARG A 308 24.24 17.55 -0.17
C ARG A 308 24.51 16.14 0.30
#